data_AF-A0A382WUF5-F1
#
_entry.id   AF-A0A382WUF5-F1
#
_cell.length_a   1.000
_cell.length_b   1.000
_cell.length_c   1.000
_cell.angle_alpha   90.00
_cell.angle_beta   90.00
_cell.angle_gamma   90.00
#
_symmetry.space_group_name_H-M   'P 1'
#
loop_
_entity.id
_entity.type
_entity.pdbx_description
1 polymer ?
#
loop_
_entity_poly.entity_id
_entity_poly.type
_entity_poly.pdbx_seq_one_letter_code
_entity_poly.pdbx_strand_id
1 'polypeptide(L)'
;MYKTYLTLFLLLPFAFAADLRADKRLKDDGFVALFNGVDLKGWVGNTNGYKAVEGVLICQARKSKGAKIYTAEEYADFIFQFDFKLTPGANNGVGIRAPLTGN
;
A
#
# COMPACT_ATOMS: atom_id res chain seq x y z
N MET A 1 2.74 56.26 -24.46
CA MET A 1 3.44 56.22 -23.15
C MET A 1 3.21 54.86 -22.53
N TYR A 2 4.17 53.95 -22.69
CA TYR A 2 4.08 52.56 -22.25
C TYR A 2 4.88 52.44 -20.94
N LYS A 3 4.22 52.07 -19.85
CA LYS A 3 4.89 51.73 -18.58
C LYS A 3 5.06 50.21 -18.55
N THR A 4 6.30 49.78 -18.78
CA THR A 4 6.76 48.40 -18.66
C THR A 4 6.88 48.05 -17.17
N TYR A 5 6.23 46.98 -16.72
CA TYR A 5 6.50 46.37 -15.41
C TYR A 5 7.06 44.97 -15.63
N LEU A 6 8.30 44.78 -15.19
CA LEU A 6 9.01 43.51 -15.18
C LEU A 6 8.67 42.80 -13.87
N THR A 7 7.75 41.83 -13.90
CA THR A 7 7.45 40.98 -12.74
C THR A 7 8.48 39.86 -12.67
N LEU A 8 9.40 39.97 -11.72
CA LEU A 8 10.42 38.97 -11.43
C LEU A 8 9.82 37.84 -10.58
N PHE A 9 9.65 36.64 -11.16
CA PHE A 9 9.34 35.44 -10.38
C PHE A 9 10.63 34.93 -9.71
N LEU A 10 10.71 35.09 -8.39
CA LEU A 10 11.70 34.39 -7.56
C LEU A 10 11.32 32.91 -7.52
N LEU A 11 12.04 32.09 -8.29
CA LEU A 11 12.01 30.63 -8.16
C LEU A 11 12.72 30.24 -6.86
N LEU A 12 11.93 30.06 -5.79
CA LEU A 12 12.36 29.30 -4.62
C LEU A 12 12.62 27.85 -5.07
N PRO A 13 13.81 27.28 -4.83
CA PRO A 13 13.97 25.84 -4.99
C PRO A 13 13.15 25.20 -3.88
N PHE A 14 12.00 24.65 -4.24
CA PHE A 14 11.31 23.68 -3.41
C PHE A 14 12.21 22.44 -3.38
N ALA A 15 13.21 22.47 -2.48
CA ALA A 15 13.90 21.28 -2.04
C ALA A 15 12.83 20.43 -1.34
N PHE A 16 12.11 19.64 -2.13
CA PHE A 16 11.31 18.56 -1.61
C PHE A 16 12.31 17.66 -0.90
N ALA A 17 12.22 17.61 0.42
CA ALA A 17 12.98 16.71 1.25
C ALA A 17 12.64 15.27 0.81
N ALA A 18 13.40 14.76 -0.16
CA ALA A 18 13.59 13.34 -0.32
C ALA A 18 14.40 12.90 0.89
N ASP A 19 13.69 12.48 1.94
CA ASP A 19 13.98 11.28 2.72
C ASP A 19 13.12 11.33 3.99
N LEU A 20 12.21 10.38 4.14
CA LEU A 20 12.13 9.60 5.37
C LEU A 20 11.40 8.27 5.11
N ARG A 21 12.23 7.26 4.79
CA ARG A 21 12.08 5.82 5.07
C ARG A 21 11.24 4.96 4.13
N ALA A 22 11.83 4.70 2.97
CA ALA A 22 11.82 3.36 2.38
C ALA A 22 13.26 2.83 2.27
N ASP A 23 13.98 2.72 3.40
CA ASP A 23 15.26 1.99 3.42
C ASP A 23 15.51 1.36 4.81
N LYS A 24 14.87 0.21 5.03
CA LYS A 24 15.70 -0.97 5.20
C LYS A 24 15.49 -1.77 3.94
N ARG A 25 16.41 -1.70 2.98
CA ARG A 25 16.65 -2.86 2.11
C ARG A 25 16.66 -4.06 3.05
N LEU A 26 15.71 -4.96 2.85
CA LEU A 26 15.75 -6.27 3.45
C LEU A 26 17.19 -6.76 3.30
N LYS A 27 17.74 -7.36 4.35
CA LYS A 27 18.92 -8.22 4.15
C LYS A 27 18.59 -9.09 2.93
N ASP A 28 19.57 -9.44 2.10
CA ASP A 28 19.31 -10.34 0.96
C ASP A 28 18.92 -11.74 1.48
N ASP A 29 17.68 -11.84 1.95
CA ASP A 29 17.06 -12.95 2.64
C ASP A 29 16.04 -13.64 1.72
N GLY A 30 15.97 -13.21 0.46
CA GLY A 30 15.13 -13.78 -0.58
C GLY A 30 13.66 -13.36 -0.53
N PHE A 31 13.28 -12.41 0.33
CA PHE A 31 11.88 -11.96 0.40
C PHE A 31 11.50 -11.01 -0.75
N VAL A 32 10.31 -11.24 -1.30
CA VAL A 32 9.67 -10.35 -2.28
C VAL A 32 8.53 -9.60 -1.61
N ALA A 33 8.48 -8.28 -1.80
CA ALA A 33 7.42 -7.44 -1.24
C ALA A 33 6.08 -7.69 -1.96
N LEU A 34 5.07 -8.18 -1.24
CA LEU A 34 3.70 -8.32 -1.75
C LEU A 34 2.91 -7.00 -1.76
N PHE A 35 3.27 -6.06 -0.88
CA PHE A 35 2.66 -4.73 -0.83
C PHE A 35 3.72 -3.68 -1.13
N ASN A 36 3.43 -2.80 -2.09
CA ASN A 36 4.36 -1.78 -2.56
C ASN A 36 4.37 -0.51 -1.67
N GLY A 37 3.58 -0.45 -0.61
CA GLY A 37 3.48 0.71 0.29
C GLY A 37 2.61 1.86 -0.22
N VAL A 38 2.13 1.81 -1.47
CA VAL A 38 1.53 2.96 -2.16
C VAL A 38 0.09 2.68 -2.59
N ASP A 39 -0.18 1.49 -3.14
CA ASP A 39 -1.49 1.15 -3.70
C ASP A 39 -1.78 -0.37 -3.69
N LEU A 40 -2.88 -0.77 -4.31
CA LEU A 40 -3.32 -2.16 -4.38
C LEU A 40 -2.86 -2.88 -5.66
N LYS A 41 -1.87 -2.37 -6.39
CA LYS A 41 -1.31 -3.10 -7.54
C LYS A 41 -0.75 -4.44 -7.06
N GLY A 42 -1.09 -5.51 -7.79
CA GLY A 42 -0.77 -6.88 -7.39
C GLY A 42 -1.79 -7.51 -6.44
N TRP A 43 -2.89 -6.83 -6.11
CA TRP A 43 -4.00 -7.36 -5.32
C TRP A 43 -5.29 -7.44 -6.16
N VAL A 44 -6.05 -8.52 -5.99
CA VAL A 44 -7.35 -8.77 -6.63
C VAL A 44 -8.43 -9.07 -5.59
N GLY A 45 -9.68 -9.25 -6.01
CA GLY A 45 -10.84 -9.44 -5.13
C GLY A 45 -11.56 -8.13 -4.84
N ASN A 46 -12.06 -7.94 -3.61
CA ASN A 46 -12.83 -6.76 -3.23
C ASN A 46 -11.91 -5.61 -2.78
N THR A 47 -11.16 -5.05 -3.72
CA THR A 47 -10.19 -3.97 -3.48
C THR A 47 -10.84 -2.66 -3.02
N ASN A 48 -12.13 -2.45 -3.32
CA ASN A 48 -12.90 -1.30 -2.82
C ASN A 48 -13.03 -1.26 -1.28
N GLY A 49 -12.82 -2.40 -0.62
CA GLY A 49 -12.81 -2.55 0.82
C GLY A 49 -11.45 -2.27 1.48
N TYR A 50 -10.41 -1.92 0.72
CA TYR A 50 -9.07 -1.67 1.24
C TYR A 50 -8.50 -0.37 0.67
N LYS A 51 -7.57 0.25 1.40
CA LYS A 51 -6.81 1.40 0.93
C LYS A 51 -5.38 1.36 1.44
N ALA A 52 -4.44 1.84 0.65
CA ALA A 52 -3.09 2.13 1.10
C ALA A 52 -3.04 3.56 1.66
N VAL A 53 -2.51 3.73 2.87
CA VAL A 53 -2.30 5.03 3.51
C VAL A 53 -1.00 4.96 4.29
N GLU A 54 -0.08 5.89 4.01
CA GLU A 54 1.18 6.03 4.77
C GLU A 54 1.99 4.72 4.88
N GLY A 55 2.10 3.95 3.78
CA GLY A 55 2.83 2.69 3.81
C GLY A 55 2.09 1.53 4.48
N VAL A 56 0.80 1.68 4.80
CA VAL A 56 -0.02 0.66 5.46
C VAL A 56 -1.24 0.30 4.62
N LEU A 57 -1.50 -0.99 4.48
CA LEU A 57 -2.71 -1.52 3.86
C LEU A 57 -3.83 -1.60 4.91
N ILE A 58 -4.88 -0.79 4.75
CA ILE A 58 -5.95 -0.59 5.74
C ILE A 58 -7.28 -1.17 5.22
N CYS A 59 -7.86 -2.09 5.98
CA CYS A 59 -9.23 -2.57 5.76
C CYS A 59 -10.27 -1.48 6.11
N GLN A 60 -11.18 -1.20 5.17
CA GLN A 60 -12.28 -0.26 5.31
C GLN A 60 -13.56 -0.98 5.76
N ALA A 61 -13.54 -1.58 6.96
CA ALA A 61 -14.62 -2.46 7.45
C ALA A 61 -16.04 -1.82 7.43
N ARG A 62 -16.14 -0.49 7.57
CA ARG A 62 -17.43 0.24 7.48
C ARG A 62 -17.94 0.39 6.04
N LYS A 63 -17.04 0.42 5.06
CA LYS A 63 -17.35 0.62 3.64
C LYS A 63 -17.66 -0.70 2.95
N SER A 64 -16.96 -1.76 3.31
CA SER A 64 -17.16 -3.08 2.70
C SER A 64 -16.99 -4.18 3.74
N LYS A 65 -18.10 -4.61 4.33
CA LYS A 65 -18.11 -5.70 5.31
C LYS A 65 -17.68 -7.00 4.65
N GLY A 66 -16.75 -7.71 5.28
CA GLY A 66 -16.27 -9.00 4.78
C GLY A 66 -15.43 -8.92 3.51
N ALA A 67 -14.89 -7.74 3.17
CA ALA A 67 -13.99 -7.60 2.02
C ALA A 67 -12.75 -8.48 2.17
N LYS A 68 -12.48 -9.26 1.13
CA LYS A 68 -11.29 -10.10 0.99
C LYS A 68 -10.51 -9.63 -0.23
N ILE A 69 -9.20 -9.56 -0.08
CA ILE A 69 -8.25 -9.32 -1.16
C ILE A 69 -7.27 -10.49 -1.20
N TYR A 70 -6.73 -10.73 -2.38
CA TYR A 70 -5.82 -11.83 -2.68
C TYR A 70 -4.64 -11.27 -3.45
N THR A 71 -3.48 -11.91 -3.37
CA THR A 71 -2.42 -11.65 -4.33
C THR A 71 -2.92 -12.00 -5.73
N ALA A 72 -2.52 -11.24 -6.74
CA ALA A 72 -2.82 -11.56 -8.14
C ALA A 72 -2.10 -12.85 -8.58
N GLU A 73 -0.91 -13.08 -8.01
CA GLU A 73 -0.12 -14.29 -8.22
C GLU A 73 -0.47 -15.39 -7.22
N GLU A 74 -0.28 -16.64 -7.64
CA GLU A 74 -0.40 -17.83 -6.80
C GLU A 74 0.97 -18.33 -6.34
N TYR A 75 1.03 -18.85 -5.13
CA TYR A 75 2.27 -19.33 -4.51
C TYR A 75 2.07 -20.75 -3.97
N ALA A 76 3.01 -21.63 -4.27
CA ALA A 76 3.08 -22.97 -3.70
C ALA A 76 3.78 -22.93 -2.34
N ASP A 77 5.09 -23.15 -2.31
CA ASP A 77 5.88 -23.15 -1.09
C ASP A 77 6.47 -21.77 -0.86
N PHE A 78 6.25 -21.21 0.32
CA PHE A 78 6.67 -19.86 0.66
C PHE A 78 6.90 -19.67 2.15
N ILE A 79 7.69 -18.65 2.48
CA ILE A 79 7.73 -18.06 3.82
C ILE A 79 7.00 -16.71 3.70
N PHE A 80 5.94 -16.54 4.50
CA PHE A 80 5.16 -15.30 4.51
C PHE A 80 5.38 -14.57 5.83
N GLN A 81 5.81 -13.31 5.72
CA GLN A 81 6.02 -12.43 6.86
C GLN A 81 5.26 -11.13 6.64
N PHE A 82 4.56 -10.68 7.68
CA PHE A 82 3.84 -9.41 7.68
C PHE A 82 3.62 -8.94 9.11
N ASP A 83 3.46 -7.63 9.25
CA ASP A 83 3.02 -7.01 10.50
C ASP A 83 1.53 -6.68 10.39
N PHE A 84 0.82 -6.78 11.52
CA PHE A 84 -0.60 -6.44 11.57
C PHE A 84 -0.97 -5.72 12.86
N LYS A 85 -2.06 -4.96 12.80
CA LYS A 85 -2.68 -4.31 13.96
C LYS A 85 -4.19 -4.37 13.83
N LEU A 86 -4.85 -4.83 14.89
CA LEU A 86 -6.31 -4.90 14.98
C LEU A 86 -6.86 -3.84 15.92
N THR A 87 -8.08 -3.39 15.68
CA THR A 87 -8.86 -2.62 16.66
C THR A 87 -9.54 -3.57 17.65
N PRO A 88 -9.92 -3.11 18.86
CA PRO A 88 -10.67 -3.94 19.81
C PRO A 88 -11.92 -4.57 19.17
N GLY A 89 -12.09 -5.89 19.35
CA GLY A 89 -13.22 -6.65 18.80
C GLY A 89 -13.18 -6.89 17.28
N ALA A 90 -12.09 -6.54 16.59
CA ALA A 90 -11.95 -6.84 15.18
C ALA A 90 -11.79 -8.35 14.92
N ASN A 91 -12.37 -8.81 13.82
CA ASN A 91 -12.20 -10.15 13.29
C ASN A 91 -11.61 -10.05 11.88
N ASN A 92 -10.40 -10.57 11.69
CA ASN A 92 -9.70 -10.62 10.41
C ASN A 92 -8.85 -11.90 10.39
N GLY A 93 -8.31 -12.27 9.23
CA GLY A 93 -7.47 -13.45 9.09
C GLY A 93 -6.73 -13.49 7.76
N VAL A 94 -5.68 -14.31 7.73
CA VAL A 94 -4.91 -14.64 6.53
C VAL A 94 -5.40 -15.98 5.99
N GLY A 95 -5.79 -16.00 4.72
CA GLY A 95 -6.04 -17.24 3.98
C GLY A 95 -4.79 -17.67 3.23
N ILE A 96 -4.45 -18.95 3.30
CA ILE A 96 -3.34 -19.56 2.54
C ILE A 96 -3.95 -20.51 1.52
N ARG A 97 -3.51 -20.43 0.27
CA ARG A 97 -4.03 -21.25 -0.85
C ARG A 97 -5.56 -21.17 -0.96
N ALA A 98 -6.09 -19.97 -0.72
CA ALA A 98 -7.52 -19.70 -0.77
C ALA A 98 -7.93 -19.42 -2.22
N PRO A 99 -8.88 -20.17 -2.81
CA PRO A 99 -9.35 -19.90 -4.16
C PRO A 99 -10.11 -18.56 -4.22
N LEU A 100 -10.06 -17.90 -5.38
CA LEU A 100 -10.77 -16.64 -5.62
C LEU A 100 -12.30 -16.80 -5.55
N THR A 101 -12.79 -18.00 -5.86
CA THR A 101 -14.19 -18.39 -5.78
C THR A 101 -14.33 -19.62 -4.89
N GLY A 102 -15.43 -19.73 -4.16
CA GLY A 102 -15.72 -20.93 -3.37
C GLY A 102 -15.96 -22.16 -4.24
N ASN A 103 -15.85 -23.34 -3.64
CA ASN A 103 -16.31 -24.61 -4.21
C ASN A 103 -17.80 -24.81 -3.93
#